data_AF-A0A369KT96-F1
#
_entry.id   AF-A0A369KT96-F1
#
_cell.length_a   1.000
_cell.length_b   1.000
_cell.length_c   1.000
_cell.angle_alpha   90.00
_cell.angle_beta   90.00
_cell.angle_gamma   90.00
#
_symmetry.space_group_name_H-M   'P 1'
#
loop_
_entity.id
_entity.type
_entity.pdbx_description
1 polymer ?
#
loop_
_entity_poly.entity_id
_entity_poly.type
_entity_poly.pdbx_seq_one_letter_code
_entity_poly.pdbx_strand_id
1 'polypeptide(L)'
;MNTQASPQKPNLKNQSNKKLFQLVDTPDAMQANIPAKTPIDPSIAKLSYEQLCAYLESLGYKAKPTETAFADLKKCAETKEKTFNTNYILLQGNPYSPAKPATIKWLNPPTMPKDLVRPGIPFGIIKQASDESLAKNIYGQELPKVQSSKTPEKEIKKVTITTHPNFTVDANGEIKCDKGGKAIIGSDGKIDFSEVYEVKDVRPDQIHKVTFPCSVVVKCDLQGLLDWTIQGDLTVEQFWTAGNIKVQGNVIAKGGVQTNNNSDEKTAIKINGNLEVSFIQSSCFIVEGNIKVYKAILASHLTVTGNLECTGSPGKIAGSEIVMQKGTINANIIGSEKEKPTLIKYTAEEDANNSKVGTLSEGTRIQIGKSRIIIKFDQPWPTAKK
;
A
#
# COMPACT_ATOMS: atom_id res chain seq x y z
N MET A 1 51.30 37.83 46.56
CA MET A 1 51.52 37.11 45.29
C MET A 1 50.16 36.72 44.72
N ASN A 2 49.90 37.23 43.50
CA ASN A 2 48.92 36.80 42.49
C ASN A 2 47.44 36.63 42.85
N THR A 3 46.73 37.76 42.77
CA THR A 3 45.38 37.86 42.19
C THR A 3 45.38 37.44 40.72
N GLN A 4 44.64 36.39 40.36
CA GLN A 4 44.27 36.08 38.98
C GLN A 4 42.91 36.70 38.66
N ALA A 5 42.92 37.56 37.64
CA ALA A 5 41.76 38.26 37.11
C ALA A 5 40.90 37.34 36.24
N SER A 6 39.60 37.32 36.50
CA SER A 6 38.59 36.72 35.64
C SER A 6 38.38 37.58 34.37
N PRO A 7 38.04 37.00 33.21
CA PRO A 7 37.87 37.73 31.97
C PRO A 7 36.69 38.71 32.05
N GLN A 8 36.95 39.99 31.74
CA GLN A 8 35.94 41.03 31.64
C GLN A 8 34.96 40.70 30.50
N LYS A 9 33.67 40.59 30.83
CA LYS A 9 32.58 40.69 29.85
C LYS A 9 32.64 42.06 29.17
N PRO A 10 32.46 42.17 27.84
CA PRO A 10 32.40 43.46 27.17
C PRO A 10 31.31 44.34 27.80
N ASN A 11 31.74 45.47 28.33
CA ASN A 11 30.91 46.43 29.04
C ASN A 11 30.06 47.21 28.02
N LEU A 12 28.85 46.73 27.73
CA LEU A 12 27.86 47.37 26.85
C LEU A 12 27.08 48.51 27.54
N LYS A 13 27.59 49.07 28.64
CA LYS A 13 27.01 50.24 29.30
C LYS A 13 27.78 51.51 28.93
N ASN A 14 27.67 51.93 27.67
CA ASN A 14 27.84 53.33 27.22
C ASN A 14 27.67 53.41 25.70
N GLN A 15 26.45 53.19 25.23
CA GLN A 15 25.97 53.90 24.05
C GLN A 15 24.60 54.47 24.43
N SER A 16 24.45 55.78 24.22
CA SER A 16 23.19 56.51 24.19
C SER A 16 22.01 55.62 23.75
N ASN A 17 20.83 55.78 24.35
CA ASN A 17 19.54 55.21 23.92
C ASN A 17 19.16 55.63 22.48
N LYS A 18 19.99 55.28 21.50
CA LYS A 18 19.77 55.53 20.09
C LYS A 18 18.96 54.34 19.61
N LYS A 19 17.64 54.49 19.62
CA LYS A 19 16.73 53.50 19.06
C LYS A 19 17.13 53.28 17.60
N LEU A 20 17.40 52.03 17.23
CA LEU A 20 17.78 51.65 15.86
C LEU A 20 16.66 51.98 14.85
N PHE A 21 15.42 51.88 15.30
CA PHE A 21 14.19 52.27 14.61
C PHE A 21 13.07 52.41 15.65
N GLN A 22 11.96 53.03 15.25
CA GLN A 22 10.73 53.05 16.03
C GLN A 22 9.92 51.78 15.75
N LEU A 23 9.58 51.06 16.80
CA LEU A 23 8.64 49.94 16.75
C LEU A 23 7.33 50.39 17.41
N VAL A 24 6.21 50.13 16.76
CA VAL A 24 4.88 50.32 17.33
C VAL A 24 4.25 48.95 17.47
N ASP A 25 3.85 48.61 18.69
CA ASP A 25 3.09 47.41 19.00
C ASP A 25 1.60 47.71 18.95
N THR A 26 0.86 46.82 18.31
CA THR A 26 -0.60 46.91 18.26
C THR A 26 -1.17 45.77 19.12
N PRO A 27 -1.96 46.08 20.17
CA PRO A 27 -2.60 45.06 20.99
C PRO A 27 -3.51 44.11 20.18
N ASP A 28 -4.17 44.67 19.15
CA ASP A 28 -5.16 43.96 18.35
C ASP A 28 -4.57 43.10 17.22
N ALA A 29 -3.41 43.46 16.66
CA ALA A 29 -2.84 42.74 15.51
C ALA A 29 -1.77 41.71 15.90
N MET A 30 -1.41 41.63 17.19
CA MET A 30 -0.32 40.78 17.68
C MET A 30 0.98 40.99 16.90
N GLN A 31 1.21 42.20 16.41
CA GLN A 31 2.33 42.53 15.54
C GLN A 31 3.04 43.77 16.06
N ALA A 32 4.36 43.77 15.89
CA ALA A 32 5.18 44.94 16.06
C ALA A 32 5.66 45.37 14.68
N ASN A 33 5.36 46.61 14.31
CA ASN A 33 5.70 47.15 13.00
C ASN A 33 6.60 48.38 13.12
N ILE A 34 7.34 48.63 12.05
CA ILE A 34 8.05 49.88 11.80
C ILE A 34 7.09 50.77 11.00
N PRO A 35 6.66 51.92 11.53
CA PRO A 35 5.72 52.79 10.83
C PRO A 35 6.28 53.25 9.48
N ALA A 36 5.38 53.50 8.53
CA ALA A 36 5.75 54.06 7.23
C ALA A 36 6.59 55.34 7.40
N LYS A 37 7.60 55.51 6.54
CA LYS A 37 8.51 56.66 6.51
C LYS A 37 9.38 56.84 7.77
N THR A 38 9.44 55.85 8.66
CA THR A 38 10.34 55.87 9.82
C THR A 38 11.79 55.72 9.35
N PRO A 39 12.71 56.63 9.74
CA PRO A 39 14.12 56.53 9.39
C PRO A 39 14.79 55.36 10.14
N ILE A 40 15.52 54.54 9.40
CA ILE A 40 16.24 53.37 9.88
C ILE A 40 17.72 53.70 10.07
N ASP A 41 18.29 53.40 11.23
CA ASP A 41 19.69 53.71 11.52
C ASP A 41 20.64 52.87 10.63
N PRO A 42 21.61 53.48 9.92
CA PRO A 42 22.52 52.75 9.03
C PRO A 42 23.38 51.70 9.72
N SER A 43 23.53 51.77 11.05
CA SER A 43 24.25 50.75 11.83
C SER A 43 23.60 49.37 11.75
N ILE A 44 22.32 49.27 11.40
CA ILE A 44 21.60 48.00 11.24
C ILE A 44 22.17 47.16 10.10
N ALA A 45 22.70 47.80 9.05
CA ALA A 45 23.35 47.10 7.94
C ALA A 45 24.58 46.26 8.40
N LYS A 46 25.13 46.56 9.58
CA LYS A 46 26.30 45.88 10.15
C LYS A 46 25.94 44.84 11.22
N LEU A 47 24.66 44.73 11.60
CA LEU A 47 24.23 43.77 12.62
C LEU A 47 24.10 42.37 12.05
N SER A 48 24.39 41.36 12.88
CA SER A 48 24.01 39.97 12.68
C SER A 48 22.56 39.73 13.14
N TYR A 49 21.97 38.61 12.69
CA TYR A 49 20.61 38.22 13.10
C TYR A 49 20.52 38.05 14.62
N GLU A 50 21.53 37.42 15.24
CA GLU A 50 21.61 37.22 16.68
C GLU A 50 21.68 38.54 17.45
N GLN A 51 22.43 39.52 16.94
CA GLN A 51 22.51 40.85 17.56
C GLN A 51 21.19 41.61 17.47
N LEU A 52 20.44 41.48 16.36
CA LEU A 52 19.11 42.06 16.27
C LEU A 52 18.13 41.38 17.23
N CYS A 53 18.16 40.04 17.32
CA CYS A 53 17.35 39.31 18.29
C CYS A 53 17.66 39.77 19.72
N ALA A 54 18.94 39.88 20.10
CA ALA A 54 19.34 40.35 21.42
C ALA A 54 18.88 41.80 21.69
N TYR A 55 18.91 42.67 20.69
CA TYR A 55 18.34 44.02 20.81
C TYR A 55 16.84 44.00 21.06
N LEU A 56 16.06 43.21 20.30
CA LEU A 56 14.61 43.09 20.48
C LEU A 56 14.25 42.45 21.83
N GLU A 57 15.01 41.45 22.27
CA GLU A 57 14.89 40.87 23.62
C GLU A 57 15.17 41.90 24.71
N SER A 58 16.15 42.78 24.52
CA SER A 58 16.45 43.87 25.47
C SER A 58 15.32 44.92 25.57
N LEU A 59 14.50 45.03 24.53
CA LEU A 59 13.29 45.87 24.52
C LEU A 59 12.06 45.16 25.11
N GLY A 60 12.19 43.90 25.52
CA GLY A 60 11.13 43.09 26.14
C GLY A 60 10.37 42.17 25.19
N TYR A 61 10.70 42.15 23.89
CA TYR A 61 10.04 41.25 22.93
C TYR A 61 10.59 39.83 23.06
N LYS A 62 9.70 38.84 23.17
CA LYS A 62 10.08 37.41 23.18
C LYS A 62 9.96 36.76 21.80
N ALA A 63 9.17 37.35 20.91
CA ALA A 63 9.10 36.93 19.51
C ALA A 63 10.36 37.34 18.75
N LYS A 64 10.87 36.45 17.90
CA LYS A 64 12.01 36.73 17.01
C LYS A 64 11.50 37.13 15.62
N PRO A 65 12.17 38.08 14.93
CA PRO A 65 11.82 38.43 13.56
C PRO A 65 12.14 37.25 12.63
N THR A 66 11.41 37.11 11.53
CA THR A 66 11.74 36.10 10.51
C THR A 66 13.06 36.46 9.82
N GLU A 67 13.76 35.47 9.28
CA GLU A 67 15.00 35.72 8.51
C GLU A 67 14.75 36.64 7.30
N THR A 68 13.59 36.48 6.67
CA THR A 68 13.13 37.38 5.59
C THR A 68 12.96 38.80 6.09
N ALA A 69 12.36 38.99 7.27
CA ALA A 69 12.14 40.32 7.83
C ALA A 69 13.46 41.01 8.21
N PHE A 70 14.42 40.23 8.69
CA PHE A 70 15.77 40.71 8.92
C PHE A 70 16.48 41.14 7.64
N ALA A 71 16.39 40.33 6.57
CA ALA A 71 17.01 40.63 5.28
C ALA A 71 16.44 41.92 4.66
N ASP A 72 15.11 42.10 4.70
CA ASP A 72 14.44 43.31 4.22
C ASP A 72 14.85 44.55 5.01
N LEU A 73 14.93 44.43 6.34
CA LEU A 73 15.38 45.50 7.22
C LEU A 73 16.82 45.93 6.89
N LYS A 74 17.71 44.95 6.67
CA LYS A 74 19.10 45.20 6.28
C LYS A 74 19.19 45.91 4.93
N LYS A 75 18.44 45.41 3.94
CA LYS A 75 18.35 46.00 2.60
C LYS A 75 17.88 47.45 2.67
N CYS A 76 16.87 47.75 3.48
CA CYS A 76 16.37 49.11 3.66
C CYS A 76 17.38 50.02 4.39
N ALA A 77 18.21 49.50 5.30
CA ALA A 77 19.27 50.28 5.93
C ALA A 77 20.39 50.67 4.95
N GLU A 78 20.58 49.90 3.86
CA GLU A 78 21.58 50.10 2.82
C GLU A 78 21.10 51.02 1.67
N THR A 79 19.78 51.23 1.51
CA THR A 79 19.24 52.09 0.46
C THR A 79 19.44 53.59 0.75
N LYS A 80 19.32 54.41 -0.30
CA LYS A 80 19.33 55.88 -0.17
C LYS A 80 18.13 56.39 0.63
N GLU A 81 16.96 55.83 0.36
CA GLU A 81 15.72 56.04 1.09
C GLU A 81 15.66 54.98 2.21
N LYS A 82 16.15 55.33 3.40
CA LYS A 82 16.27 54.42 4.57
C LYS A 82 14.95 54.30 5.32
N THR A 83 13.87 54.09 4.58
CA THR A 83 12.49 54.13 5.06
C THR A 83 11.63 53.12 4.29
N PHE A 84 10.57 52.63 4.92
CA PHE A 84 9.53 51.85 4.24
C PHE A 84 8.36 52.74 3.80
N ASN A 85 7.76 52.43 2.65
CA ASN A 85 6.62 53.20 2.11
C ASN A 85 5.31 52.94 2.87
N THR A 86 5.18 51.77 3.48
CA THR A 86 4.04 51.34 4.29
C THR A 86 4.53 50.84 5.65
N ASN A 87 3.60 50.59 6.58
CA ASN A 87 3.95 49.97 7.85
C ASN A 87 4.54 48.59 7.61
N TYR A 88 5.75 48.36 8.12
CA TYR A 88 6.51 47.13 7.90
C TYR A 88 6.43 46.23 9.13
N ILE A 89 5.82 45.05 9.01
CA ILE A 89 5.67 44.11 10.13
C ILE A 89 7.02 43.44 10.38
N LEU A 90 7.62 43.72 11.54
CA LEU A 90 8.90 43.15 11.94
C LEU A 90 8.72 41.92 12.83
N LEU A 91 7.75 41.97 13.75
CA LEU A 91 7.44 40.90 14.67
C LEU A 91 5.98 40.53 14.56
N GLN A 92 5.70 39.24 14.68
CA GLN A 92 4.35 38.69 14.78
C GLN A 92 4.30 37.67 15.92
N GLY A 93 3.24 37.71 16.70
CA GLY A 93 2.95 36.73 17.74
C GLY A 93 2.62 35.35 17.15
N ASN A 94 2.51 34.36 18.03
CA ASN A 94 2.09 33.01 17.62
C ASN A 94 0.57 32.96 17.58
N PRO A 95 -0.05 32.64 16.42
CA PRO A 95 -1.50 32.51 16.34
C PRO A 95 -1.98 31.30 17.14
N TYR A 96 -3.24 31.30 17.54
CA TYR A 96 -3.88 30.12 18.11
C TYR A 96 -3.84 28.97 17.12
N SER A 97 -3.36 27.79 17.54
CA SER A 97 -3.53 26.56 16.79
C SER A 97 -4.39 25.60 17.60
N PRO A 98 -5.56 25.18 17.08
CA PRO A 98 -6.38 24.18 17.75
C PRO A 98 -5.65 22.84 17.84
N ALA A 99 -6.00 22.04 18.83
CA ALA A 99 -5.55 20.66 18.93
C ALA A 99 -5.97 19.87 17.68
N LYS A 100 -5.07 19.01 17.18
CA LYS A 100 -5.34 18.16 16.02
C LYS A 100 -5.19 16.69 16.42
N PRO A 101 -6.15 15.83 16.04
CA PRO A 101 -6.03 14.39 16.30
C PRO A 101 -4.90 13.78 15.47
N ALA A 102 -4.39 12.63 15.93
CA ALA A 102 -3.48 11.84 15.12
C ALA A 102 -4.20 11.32 13.87
N THR A 103 -3.55 11.40 12.71
CA THR A 103 -4.14 10.97 11.43
C THR A 103 -3.16 10.16 10.60
N ILE A 104 -3.69 9.20 9.84
CA ILE A 104 -2.95 8.45 8.83
C ILE A 104 -3.51 8.85 7.48
N LYS A 105 -2.69 9.48 6.65
CA LYS A 105 -3.02 9.76 5.26
C LYS A 105 -2.46 8.63 4.40
N TRP A 106 -3.34 7.82 3.82
CA TRP A 106 -2.94 6.78 2.87
C TRP A 106 -2.47 7.38 1.54
N LEU A 107 -1.39 6.84 1.00
CA LEU A 107 -0.74 7.29 -0.24
C LEU A 107 -1.05 6.38 -1.44
N ASN A 108 -1.65 5.21 -1.20
CA ASN A 108 -2.02 4.31 -2.28
C ASN A 108 -3.04 4.97 -3.24
N PRO A 109 -2.93 4.69 -4.55
CA PRO A 109 -3.86 5.23 -5.52
C PRO A 109 -5.28 4.69 -5.28
N PRO A 110 -6.33 5.41 -5.73
CA PRO A 110 -7.73 4.97 -5.54
C PRO A 110 -8.04 3.59 -6.13
N THR A 111 -7.27 3.15 -7.12
CA THR A 111 -7.38 1.85 -7.80
C THR A 111 -6.74 0.69 -7.02
N MET A 112 -6.22 0.96 -5.83
CA MET A 112 -5.60 -0.06 -4.96
C MET A 112 -6.16 0.03 -3.55
N PRO A 113 -6.14 -1.08 -2.81
CA PRO A 113 -6.52 -1.05 -1.40
C PRO A 113 -5.59 -0.12 -0.59
N LYS A 114 -6.18 0.66 0.30
CA LYS A 114 -5.44 1.66 1.10
C LYS A 114 -4.43 1.02 2.05
N ASP A 115 -4.75 -0.17 2.54
CA ASP A 115 -3.99 -0.96 3.50
C ASP A 115 -2.95 -1.91 2.85
N LEU A 116 -2.86 -1.94 1.51
CA LEU A 116 -1.87 -2.76 0.81
C LEU A 116 -0.46 -2.14 0.93
N VAL A 117 0.48 -2.90 1.47
CA VAL A 117 1.88 -2.50 1.63
C VAL A 117 2.70 -3.02 0.47
N ARG A 118 3.47 -2.13 -0.16
CA ARG A 118 4.40 -2.48 -1.25
C ARG A 118 5.85 -2.33 -0.78
N PRO A 119 6.73 -3.30 -1.09
CA PRO A 119 8.14 -3.25 -0.73
C PRO A 119 8.80 -1.92 -1.12
N GLY A 120 9.41 -1.24 -0.15
CA GLY A 120 10.18 -0.01 -0.33
C GLY A 120 9.36 1.23 -0.71
N ILE A 121 8.04 1.13 -0.89
CA ILE A 121 7.19 2.24 -1.32
C ILE A 121 6.43 2.81 -0.12
N PRO A 122 6.50 4.13 0.12
CA PRO A 122 5.68 4.77 1.14
C PRO A 122 4.18 4.59 0.86
N PHE A 123 3.46 4.05 1.84
CA PHE A 123 2.03 3.74 1.71
C PHE A 123 1.14 4.62 2.60
N GLY A 124 1.72 5.32 3.57
CA GLY A 124 0.99 6.24 4.45
C GLY A 124 1.89 7.32 5.05
N ILE A 125 1.27 8.41 5.52
CA ILE A 125 1.92 9.47 6.30
C ILE A 125 1.24 9.53 7.66
N ILE A 126 2.02 9.42 8.73
CA ILE A 126 1.56 9.61 10.11
C ILE A 126 1.72 11.07 10.48
N LYS A 127 0.63 11.68 10.93
CA LYS A 127 0.67 12.94 11.67
C LYS A 127 0.25 12.64 13.09
N GLN A 128 1.17 12.79 14.04
CA GLN A 128 0.87 12.59 15.45
C GLN A 128 -0.10 13.67 15.94
N ALA A 129 -0.80 13.35 17.04
CA ALA A 129 -1.66 14.33 17.68
C ALA A 129 -0.84 15.55 18.12
N SER A 130 -1.38 16.75 17.91
CA SER A 130 -0.78 17.99 18.36
C SER A 130 -1.68 18.66 19.38
N ASP A 131 -1.07 19.20 20.43
CA ASP A 131 -1.78 19.93 21.46
C ASP A 131 -2.30 21.26 20.94
N GLU A 132 -3.34 21.79 21.61
CA GLU A 132 -3.72 23.17 21.41
C GLU A 132 -2.56 24.08 21.84
N SER A 133 -2.25 25.07 21.01
CA SER A 133 -1.33 26.13 21.40
C SER A 133 -2.12 27.43 21.48
N LEU A 134 -2.08 28.03 22.67
CA LEU A 134 -2.68 29.33 22.92
C LEU A 134 -1.99 30.39 22.10
N ALA A 135 -2.76 31.39 21.65
CA ALA A 135 -2.18 32.55 20.98
C ALA A 135 -1.23 33.28 21.95
N LYS A 136 -0.01 33.60 21.49
CA LYS A 136 0.96 34.38 22.26
C LYS A 136 1.21 35.69 21.57
N ASN A 137 1.14 36.80 22.31
CA ASN A 137 1.54 38.10 21.77
C ASN A 137 3.07 38.17 21.58
N ILE A 138 3.55 39.29 21.01
CA ILE A 138 4.99 39.56 20.78
C ILE A 138 5.84 39.58 22.07
N TYR A 139 5.20 39.71 23.24
CA TYR A 139 5.81 39.66 24.57
C TYR A 139 5.78 38.24 25.18
N GLY A 140 5.20 37.26 24.48
CA GLY A 140 5.07 35.87 24.91
C GLY A 140 3.98 35.62 25.96
N GLN A 141 3.08 36.57 26.19
CA GLN A 141 1.93 36.40 27.06
C GLN A 141 0.84 35.61 26.32
N GLU A 142 0.28 34.62 27.00
CA GLU A 142 -0.83 33.81 26.49
C GLU A 142 -2.13 34.60 26.57
N LEU A 143 -2.86 34.62 25.46
CA LEU A 143 -4.12 35.33 25.36
C LEU A 143 -5.28 34.40 25.78
N PRO A 144 -6.27 34.93 26.53
CA PRO A 144 -7.42 34.15 26.96
C PRO A 144 -8.20 33.64 25.73
N LYS A 145 -8.60 32.35 25.78
CA LYS A 145 -9.40 31.73 24.71
C LYS A 145 -10.65 32.58 24.44
N VAL A 146 -10.83 33.08 23.22
CA VAL A 146 -12.14 33.53 22.75
C VAL A 146 -13.00 32.27 22.70
N GLN A 147 -13.75 32.02 23.76
CA GLN A 147 -14.55 30.81 23.94
C GLN A 147 -15.60 30.68 22.83
N SER A 148 -15.36 29.82 21.85
CA SER A 148 -16.45 29.19 21.10
C SER A 148 -17.06 28.10 21.99
N SER A 149 -18.14 28.48 22.68
CA SER A 149 -19.20 27.64 23.25
C SER A 149 -18.83 26.36 24.01
N LYS A 150 -19.12 26.40 25.32
CA LYS A 150 -19.46 25.29 26.22
C LYS A 150 -19.87 24.00 25.50
N THR A 151 -18.98 23.02 25.48
CA THR A 151 -19.35 21.59 25.45
C THR A 151 -18.42 20.90 26.43
N PRO A 152 -18.90 20.01 27.33
CA PRO A 152 -18.05 19.35 28.32
C PRO A 152 -16.86 18.70 27.61
N GLU A 153 -15.65 19.00 28.08
CA GLU A 153 -14.41 18.31 27.72
C GLU A 153 -14.60 16.83 28.05
N LYS A 154 -15.09 16.04 27.09
CA LYS A 154 -14.71 14.63 27.05
C LYS A 154 -13.20 14.66 26.97
N GLU A 155 -12.50 14.10 27.97
CA GLU A 155 -11.07 13.83 27.88
C GLU A 155 -10.81 13.13 26.55
N ILE A 156 -10.31 13.88 25.58
CA ILE A 156 -9.94 13.33 24.29
C ILE A 156 -8.64 12.58 24.57
N LYS A 157 -8.76 11.26 24.77
CA LYS A 157 -7.58 10.39 24.94
C LYS A 157 -6.66 10.62 23.74
N LYS A 158 -5.48 11.21 23.99
CA LYS A 158 -4.46 11.44 22.97
C LYS A 158 -3.94 10.07 22.54
N VAL A 159 -4.31 9.66 21.33
CA VAL A 159 -3.78 8.44 20.72
C VAL A 159 -2.49 8.79 20.00
N THR A 160 -1.39 8.17 20.42
CA THR A 160 -0.13 8.22 19.68
C THR A 160 -0.09 7.02 18.75
N ILE A 161 0.13 7.27 17.46
CA ILE A 161 0.21 6.19 16.48
C ILE A 161 1.57 5.54 16.60
N THR A 162 1.59 4.23 16.84
CA THR A 162 2.82 3.42 16.91
C THR A 162 2.87 2.45 15.75
N THR A 163 4.07 2.13 15.26
CA THR A 163 4.25 1.25 14.09
C THR A 163 4.89 -0.07 14.48
N HIS A 164 4.53 -1.14 13.77
CA HIS A 164 5.20 -2.43 13.83
C HIS A 164 6.71 -2.31 13.54
N PRO A 165 7.58 -3.16 14.13
CA PRO A 165 9.03 -3.14 13.88
C PRO A 165 9.46 -3.27 12.41
N ASN A 166 8.63 -3.90 11.58
CA ASN A 166 8.88 -4.03 10.14
C ASN A 166 8.65 -2.71 9.36
N PHE A 167 8.06 -1.71 10.00
CA PHE A 167 7.84 -0.41 9.39
C PHE A 167 8.94 0.56 9.78
N THR A 168 9.46 1.24 8.77
CA THR A 168 10.37 2.38 8.94
C THR A 168 9.60 3.66 8.71
N VAL A 169 9.72 4.61 9.64
CA VAL A 169 9.13 5.96 9.51
C VAL A 169 10.25 6.95 9.27
N ASP A 170 10.16 7.72 8.19
CA ASP A 170 11.16 8.76 7.88
C ASP A 170 10.86 10.11 8.58
N ALA A 171 11.76 11.07 8.39
CA ALA A 171 11.64 12.40 8.99
C ALA A 171 10.37 13.17 8.57
N ASN A 172 9.74 12.80 7.45
CA ASN A 172 8.50 13.41 6.97
C ASN A 172 7.25 12.68 7.50
N GLY A 173 7.43 11.62 8.30
CA GLY A 173 6.36 10.79 8.81
C GLY A 173 5.84 9.75 7.80
N GLU A 174 6.55 9.53 6.69
CA GLU A 174 6.16 8.49 5.73
C GLU A 174 6.48 7.11 6.26
N ILE A 175 5.54 6.17 6.15
CA ILE A 175 5.71 4.78 6.56
C ILE A 175 6.06 3.92 5.36
N LYS A 176 7.15 3.16 5.48
CA LYS A 176 7.66 2.22 4.47
C LYS A 176 7.87 0.84 5.11
N CYS A 177 7.86 -0.21 4.29
CA CYS A 177 8.19 -1.58 4.68
C CYS A 177 8.98 -2.24 3.56
N ASP A 178 9.98 -3.04 3.89
CA ASP A 178 10.74 -3.80 2.88
C ASP A 178 9.97 -5.03 2.37
N LYS A 179 8.91 -5.44 3.09
CA LYS A 179 8.06 -6.58 2.75
C LYS A 179 6.71 -6.14 2.20
N GLY A 180 6.15 -6.96 1.31
CA GLY A 180 4.78 -6.82 0.84
C GLY A 180 3.80 -7.41 1.84
N GLY A 181 2.62 -6.81 1.98
CA GLY A 181 1.63 -7.31 2.93
C GLY A 181 0.46 -6.37 3.15
N LYS A 182 -0.13 -6.45 4.34
CA LYS A 182 -1.26 -5.65 4.79
C LYS A 182 -0.92 -4.88 6.05
N ALA A 183 -1.21 -3.58 6.06
CA ALA A 183 -1.19 -2.76 7.26
C ALA A 183 -2.52 -2.89 8.01
N ILE A 184 -2.47 -3.19 9.30
CA ILE A 184 -3.65 -3.37 10.16
C ILE A 184 -3.66 -2.27 11.21
N ILE A 185 -4.70 -1.45 11.24
CA ILE A 185 -4.85 -0.41 12.28
C ILE A 185 -5.65 -1.00 13.44
N GLY A 186 -5.01 -1.12 14.59
CA GLY A 186 -5.64 -1.42 15.86
C GLY A 186 -6.45 -0.24 16.41
N SER A 187 -7.46 -0.55 17.24
CA SER A 187 -8.28 0.47 17.93
C SER A 187 -7.48 1.32 18.94
N ASP A 188 -6.30 0.85 19.31
CA ASP A 188 -5.31 1.51 20.17
C ASP A 188 -4.38 2.48 19.40
N GLY A 189 -4.50 2.56 18.08
CA GLY A 189 -3.62 3.37 17.23
C GLY A 189 -2.31 2.68 16.83
N LYS A 190 -2.16 1.39 17.14
CA LYS A 190 -1.03 0.58 16.66
C LYS A 190 -1.24 0.15 15.21
N ILE A 191 -0.26 0.39 14.35
CA ILE A 191 -0.23 -0.12 12.98
C ILE A 191 0.58 -1.42 12.96
N ASP A 192 -0.10 -2.53 12.78
CA ASP A 192 0.48 -3.88 12.67
C ASP A 192 0.71 -4.29 11.20
N PHE A 193 1.44 -5.39 10.99
CA PHE A 193 1.79 -5.90 9.67
C PHE A 193 1.43 -7.39 9.52
N SER A 194 0.78 -7.74 8.41
CA SER A 194 0.51 -9.12 8.01
C SER A 194 1.14 -9.39 6.64
N GLU A 195 1.88 -10.48 6.51
CA GLU A 195 2.44 -10.96 5.23
C GLU A 195 1.37 -11.56 4.31
N VAL A 196 0.14 -11.71 4.80
CA VAL A 196 -1.02 -12.16 4.03
C VAL A 196 -2.02 -11.03 3.88
N TYR A 197 -2.45 -10.80 2.63
CA TYR A 197 -3.50 -9.84 2.32
C TYR A 197 -4.86 -10.55 2.22
N GLU A 198 -5.78 -10.20 3.12
CA GLU A 198 -7.14 -10.74 3.12
C GLU A 198 -8.09 -9.89 2.28
N VAL A 199 -8.66 -10.48 1.23
CA VAL A 199 -9.73 -9.89 0.42
C VAL A 199 -11.07 -10.39 0.95
N LYS A 200 -11.86 -9.48 1.55
CA LYS A 200 -13.19 -9.78 2.09
C LYS A 200 -14.34 -9.46 1.14
N ASP A 201 -14.09 -8.58 0.18
CA ASP A 201 -15.06 -8.14 -0.80
C ASP A 201 -14.29 -7.80 -2.09
N VAL A 202 -14.71 -8.37 -3.21
CA VAL A 202 -14.17 -8.07 -4.53
C VAL A 202 -15.12 -7.09 -5.19
N ARG A 203 -14.65 -5.84 -5.33
CA ARG A 203 -15.32 -4.79 -6.08
C ARG A 203 -14.62 -4.61 -7.41
N PRO A 204 -15.11 -5.20 -8.52
CA PRO A 204 -14.39 -5.20 -9.79
C PRO A 204 -14.16 -3.79 -10.33
N ASP A 205 -14.98 -2.81 -9.95
CA ASP A 205 -14.82 -1.39 -10.29
C ASP A 205 -13.60 -0.72 -9.59
N GLN A 206 -13.18 -1.24 -8.44
CA GLN A 206 -12.09 -0.67 -7.64
C GLN A 206 -10.81 -1.51 -7.70
N ILE A 207 -10.95 -2.83 -7.72
CA ILE A 207 -9.86 -3.81 -7.61
C ILE A 207 -9.77 -4.63 -8.90
N HIS A 208 -9.93 -4.00 -10.06
CA HIS A 208 -9.83 -4.68 -11.35
C HIS A 208 -8.41 -5.18 -11.61
N LYS A 209 -7.42 -4.30 -11.44
CA LYS A 209 -6.02 -4.54 -11.79
C LYS A 209 -5.10 -4.25 -10.62
N VAL A 210 -4.63 -5.30 -9.97
CA VAL A 210 -3.82 -5.20 -8.75
C VAL A 210 -2.66 -6.17 -8.78
N THR A 211 -1.49 -5.70 -8.36
CA THR A 211 -0.33 -6.54 -8.10
C THR A 211 -0.16 -6.68 -6.59
N PHE A 212 -0.37 -7.89 -6.08
CA PHE A 212 -0.16 -8.23 -4.68
C PHE A 212 1.27 -8.73 -4.48
N PRO A 213 2.14 -7.97 -3.77
CA PRO A 213 3.52 -8.34 -3.51
C PRO A 213 3.67 -9.38 -2.39
N CYS A 214 2.61 -10.12 -2.08
CA CYS A 214 2.49 -11.01 -0.93
C CYS A 214 1.47 -12.12 -1.22
N SER A 215 1.27 -13.03 -0.26
CA SER A 215 0.23 -14.06 -0.35
C SER A 215 -1.15 -13.45 -0.13
N VAL A 216 -2.16 -14.01 -0.79
CA VAL A 216 -3.53 -13.49 -0.79
C VAL A 216 -4.51 -14.57 -0.33
N VAL A 217 -5.41 -14.21 0.57
CA VAL A 217 -6.55 -15.04 0.97
C VAL A 217 -7.84 -14.33 0.60
N VAL A 218 -8.60 -14.91 -0.31
CA VAL A 218 -9.90 -14.41 -0.75
C VAL A 218 -11.00 -15.14 0.01
N LYS A 219 -11.68 -14.41 0.90
CA LYS A 219 -12.74 -14.94 1.79
C LYS A 219 -14.15 -14.84 1.20
N CYS A 220 -14.28 -14.23 0.03
CA CYS A 220 -15.53 -14.06 -0.71
C CYS A 220 -15.44 -14.73 -2.09
N ASP A 221 -16.53 -14.68 -2.85
CA ASP A 221 -16.52 -15.12 -4.24
C ASP A 221 -15.54 -14.28 -5.06
N LEU A 222 -14.71 -14.95 -5.87
CA LEU A 222 -13.74 -14.31 -6.74
C LEU A 222 -14.32 -14.21 -8.15
N GLN A 223 -15.00 -13.10 -8.42
CA GLN A 223 -15.81 -12.91 -9.63
C GLN A 223 -15.46 -11.63 -10.40
N GLY A 224 -15.85 -11.62 -11.68
CA GLY A 224 -15.68 -10.48 -12.58
C GLY A 224 -14.46 -10.58 -13.49
N LEU A 225 -14.29 -9.57 -14.34
CA LEU A 225 -13.08 -9.41 -15.14
C LEU A 225 -12.01 -8.85 -14.21
N LEU A 226 -10.95 -9.60 -13.94
CA LEU A 226 -9.83 -9.18 -13.10
C LEU A 226 -8.51 -9.33 -13.86
N ASP A 227 -7.51 -8.53 -13.50
CA ASP A 227 -6.12 -8.62 -13.98
C ASP A 227 -5.21 -8.59 -12.75
N TRP A 228 -5.19 -9.71 -12.02
CA TRP A 228 -4.45 -9.82 -10.77
C TRP A 228 -3.13 -10.53 -10.97
N THR A 229 -2.07 -9.99 -10.36
CA THR A 229 -0.77 -10.64 -10.27
C THR A 229 -0.40 -10.80 -8.81
N ILE A 230 -0.18 -12.04 -8.37
CA ILE A 230 0.10 -12.41 -6.98
C ILE A 230 1.50 -13.00 -6.92
N GLN A 231 2.38 -12.36 -6.15
CA GLN A 231 3.77 -12.80 -5.99
C GLN A 231 3.93 -13.94 -4.97
N GLY A 232 3.00 -14.09 -4.04
CA GLY A 232 2.95 -15.21 -3.10
C GLY A 232 1.97 -16.30 -3.51
N ASP A 233 1.41 -16.96 -2.51
CA ASP A 233 0.37 -17.98 -2.68
C ASP A 233 -1.02 -17.33 -2.77
N LEU A 234 -1.98 -18.03 -3.39
CA LEU A 234 -3.38 -17.63 -3.43
C LEU A 234 -4.26 -18.72 -2.79
N THR A 235 -5.04 -18.35 -1.79
CA THR A 235 -6.14 -19.18 -1.29
C THR A 235 -7.48 -18.54 -1.62
N VAL A 236 -8.38 -19.27 -2.26
CA VAL A 236 -9.77 -18.85 -2.50
C VAL A 236 -10.68 -19.77 -1.69
N GLU A 237 -11.40 -19.18 -0.73
CA GLU A 237 -12.25 -19.95 0.19
C GLU A 237 -13.64 -20.23 -0.39
N GLN A 238 -14.13 -19.36 -1.27
CA GLN A 238 -15.46 -19.46 -1.88
C GLN A 238 -15.37 -19.81 -3.36
N PHE A 239 -16.41 -19.50 -4.15
CA PHE A 239 -16.47 -19.85 -5.56
C PHE A 239 -15.61 -18.92 -6.42
N TRP A 240 -14.94 -19.48 -7.42
CA TRP A 240 -14.04 -18.72 -8.30
C TRP A 240 -14.58 -18.71 -9.73
N THR A 241 -14.94 -17.52 -10.23
CA THR A 241 -15.38 -17.30 -11.61
C THR A 241 -14.52 -16.29 -12.40
N ALA A 242 -13.62 -15.56 -11.76
CA ALA A 242 -12.75 -14.61 -12.44
C ALA A 242 -11.64 -15.29 -13.28
N GLY A 243 -11.37 -14.79 -14.49
CA GLY A 243 -10.22 -15.18 -15.31
C GLY A 243 -9.01 -14.26 -15.13
N ASN A 244 -7.95 -14.49 -15.92
CA ASN A 244 -6.76 -13.65 -16.04
C ASN A 244 -6.07 -13.31 -14.70
N ILE A 245 -5.87 -14.34 -13.88
CA ILE A 245 -5.14 -14.26 -12.61
C ILE A 245 -3.80 -14.97 -12.78
N LYS A 246 -2.72 -14.32 -12.35
CA LYS A 246 -1.35 -14.85 -12.39
C LYS A 246 -0.84 -15.01 -10.97
N VAL A 247 -0.40 -16.22 -10.62
CA VAL A 247 0.10 -16.56 -9.28
C VAL A 247 1.49 -17.16 -9.40
N GLN A 248 2.46 -16.58 -8.69
CA GLN A 248 3.84 -17.08 -8.65
C GLN A 248 3.99 -18.28 -7.70
N GLY A 249 3.25 -18.29 -6.59
CA GLY A 249 3.23 -19.39 -5.63
C GLY A 249 2.21 -20.47 -5.96
N ASN A 250 1.79 -21.16 -4.91
CA ASN A 250 0.77 -22.20 -4.94
C ASN A 250 -0.64 -21.61 -4.88
N VAL A 251 -1.61 -22.37 -5.36
CA VAL A 251 -3.03 -22.02 -5.34
C VAL A 251 -3.83 -23.09 -4.65
N ILE A 252 -4.67 -22.68 -3.70
CA ILE A 252 -5.67 -23.54 -3.05
C ILE A 252 -7.04 -22.91 -3.29
N ALA A 253 -7.85 -23.55 -4.12
CA ALA A 253 -9.26 -23.20 -4.32
C ALA A 253 -10.13 -24.21 -3.55
N LYS A 254 -10.58 -23.82 -2.34
CA LYS A 254 -11.43 -24.68 -1.50
C LYS A 254 -12.80 -24.91 -2.15
N GLY A 255 -13.30 -23.91 -2.85
CA GLY A 255 -14.48 -24.00 -3.70
C GLY A 255 -14.21 -24.66 -5.05
N GLY A 256 -15.17 -24.53 -5.96
CA GLY A 256 -14.99 -24.87 -7.38
C GLY A 256 -14.53 -23.67 -8.18
N VAL A 257 -13.95 -23.95 -9.35
CA VAL A 257 -13.60 -22.92 -10.33
C VAL A 257 -14.45 -23.08 -11.59
N GLN A 258 -15.12 -22.00 -11.99
CA GLN A 258 -15.86 -21.91 -13.24
C GLN A 258 -15.77 -20.51 -13.87
N THR A 259 -14.79 -20.31 -14.75
CA THR A 259 -14.58 -19.00 -15.40
C THR A 259 -15.41 -18.75 -16.66
N ASN A 260 -16.12 -19.78 -17.15
CA ASN A 260 -16.82 -19.77 -18.44
C ASN A 260 -15.91 -19.41 -19.63
N ASN A 261 -14.61 -19.64 -19.49
CA ASN A 261 -13.62 -19.51 -20.55
C ASN A 261 -12.72 -20.75 -20.54
N ASN A 262 -12.85 -21.60 -21.55
CA ASN A 262 -12.13 -22.85 -21.68
C ASN A 262 -11.19 -22.91 -22.88
N SER A 263 -10.83 -21.78 -23.50
CA SER A 263 -10.02 -21.80 -24.73
C SER A 263 -9.10 -20.61 -24.92
N ASP A 264 -9.37 -19.47 -24.31
CA ASP A 264 -8.50 -18.30 -24.47
C ASP A 264 -7.32 -18.34 -23.48
N GLU A 265 -6.15 -18.71 -23.99
CA GLU A 265 -4.88 -18.72 -23.24
C GLU A 265 -4.44 -17.32 -22.76
N LYS A 266 -4.92 -16.24 -23.40
CA LYS A 266 -4.56 -14.87 -22.97
C LYS A 266 -5.19 -14.52 -21.64
N THR A 267 -6.39 -15.06 -21.39
CA THR A 267 -7.16 -14.85 -20.16
C THR A 267 -7.16 -16.07 -19.25
N ALA A 268 -6.31 -17.06 -19.53
CA ALA A 268 -6.10 -18.22 -18.68
C ALA A 268 -5.58 -17.83 -17.29
N ILE A 269 -5.93 -18.65 -16.30
CA ILE A 269 -5.35 -18.56 -14.97
C ILE A 269 -3.97 -19.21 -15.02
N LYS A 270 -2.93 -18.47 -14.65
CA LYS A 270 -1.53 -18.92 -14.76
C LYS A 270 -0.95 -19.11 -13.37
N ILE A 271 -0.42 -20.29 -13.10
CA ILE A 271 0.08 -20.69 -11.78
C ILE A 271 1.47 -21.28 -11.94
N ASN A 272 2.48 -20.66 -11.33
CA ASN A 272 3.84 -21.18 -11.37
C ASN A 272 4.09 -22.29 -10.32
N GLY A 273 3.33 -22.30 -9.21
CA GLY A 273 3.36 -23.35 -8.22
C GLY A 273 2.36 -24.48 -8.48
N ASN A 274 1.94 -25.15 -7.41
CA ASN A 274 0.94 -26.22 -7.46
C ASN A 274 -0.49 -25.66 -7.39
N LEU A 275 -1.45 -26.39 -7.93
CA LEU A 275 -2.88 -26.10 -7.83
C LEU A 275 -3.60 -27.22 -7.09
N GLU A 276 -4.29 -26.88 -6.01
CA GLU A 276 -5.22 -27.74 -5.31
C GLU A 276 -6.64 -27.16 -5.40
N VAL A 277 -7.60 -27.95 -5.89
CA VAL A 277 -8.95 -27.45 -6.18
C VAL A 277 -10.04 -28.50 -6.01
N SER A 278 -11.23 -28.09 -5.58
CA SER A 278 -12.37 -29.00 -5.44
C SER A 278 -12.82 -29.57 -6.80
N PHE A 279 -13.11 -28.70 -7.76
CA PHE A 279 -13.43 -29.06 -9.15
C PHE A 279 -13.09 -27.91 -10.10
N ILE A 280 -12.83 -28.26 -11.36
CA ILE A 280 -12.59 -27.30 -12.44
C ILE A 280 -13.66 -27.50 -13.51
N GLN A 281 -14.35 -26.44 -13.90
CA GLN A 281 -15.39 -26.49 -14.93
C GLN A 281 -15.27 -25.33 -15.90
N SER A 282 -15.42 -25.57 -17.20
CA SER A 282 -15.46 -24.52 -18.24
C SER A 282 -14.36 -23.46 -18.07
N SER A 283 -13.15 -23.88 -17.72
CA SER A 283 -12.04 -22.99 -17.33
C SER A 283 -10.76 -23.30 -18.11
N CYS A 284 -9.88 -22.31 -18.22
CA CYS A 284 -8.59 -22.40 -18.89
C CYS A 284 -7.46 -22.13 -17.89
N PHE A 285 -6.58 -23.11 -17.70
CA PHE A 285 -5.45 -23.01 -16.77
C PHE A 285 -4.13 -23.37 -17.43
N ILE A 286 -3.08 -22.69 -16.99
CA ILE A 286 -1.69 -23.02 -17.29
C ILE A 286 -0.97 -23.17 -15.94
N VAL A 287 -0.54 -24.38 -15.61
CA VAL A 287 0.06 -24.70 -14.31
C VAL A 287 1.43 -25.34 -14.51
N GLU A 288 2.47 -24.71 -13.99
CA GLU A 288 3.85 -25.22 -14.07
C GLU A 288 4.13 -26.32 -13.02
N GLY A 289 3.42 -26.30 -11.88
CA GLY A 289 3.52 -27.32 -10.86
C GLY A 289 2.56 -28.50 -11.07
N ASN A 290 2.25 -29.18 -9.97
CA ASN A 290 1.29 -30.28 -9.94
C ASN A 290 -0.14 -29.76 -9.77
N ILE A 291 -1.12 -30.49 -10.30
CA ILE A 291 -2.54 -30.24 -10.10
C ILE A 291 -3.14 -31.39 -9.30
N LYS A 292 -3.87 -31.05 -8.23
CA LYS A 292 -4.71 -31.96 -7.47
C LYS A 292 -6.15 -31.50 -7.52
N VAL A 293 -7.03 -32.31 -8.11
CA VAL A 293 -8.47 -32.06 -8.23
C VAL A 293 -9.22 -33.11 -7.43
N TYR A 294 -10.10 -32.67 -6.53
CA TYR A 294 -10.80 -33.59 -5.64
C TYR A 294 -12.02 -34.28 -6.28
N LYS A 295 -12.76 -33.60 -7.15
CA LYS A 295 -14.04 -34.13 -7.67
C LYS A 295 -14.00 -34.39 -9.17
N ALA A 296 -13.85 -33.34 -9.97
CA ALA A 296 -13.93 -33.48 -11.42
C ALA A 296 -13.28 -32.31 -12.18
N ILE A 297 -12.88 -32.60 -13.42
CA ILE A 297 -12.45 -31.64 -14.43
C ILE A 297 -13.41 -31.75 -15.62
N LEU A 298 -14.17 -30.70 -15.88
CA LEU A 298 -15.29 -30.71 -16.84
C LEU A 298 -15.15 -29.60 -17.87
N ALA A 299 -15.29 -29.93 -19.16
CA ALA A 299 -15.33 -28.95 -20.26
C ALA A 299 -14.21 -27.89 -20.24
N SER A 300 -13.02 -28.23 -19.75
CA SER A 300 -11.93 -27.29 -19.44
C SER A 300 -10.72 -27.51 -20.34
N HIS A 301 -9.84 -26.52 -20.44
CA HIS A 301 -8.55 -26.62 -21.11
C HIS A 301 -7.44 -26.43 -20.08
N LEU A 302 -6.60 -27.44 -19.88
CA LEU A 302 -5.52 -27.39 -18.89
C LEU A 302 -4.19 -27.67 -19.60
N THR A 303 -3.21 -26.78 -19.40
CA THR A 303 -1.81 -27.05 -19.70
C THR A 303 -1.07 -27.27 -18.39
N VAL A 304 -0.39 -28.41 -18.25
CA VAL A 304 0.23 -28.86 -17.00
C VAL A 304 1.66 -29.32 -17.26
N THR A 305 2.61 -28.80 -16.48
CA THR A 305 4.01 -29.24 -16.54
C THR A 305 4.33 -30.33 -15.51
N GLY A 306 3.62 -30.38 -14.37
CA GLY A 306 3.76 -31.42 -13.35
C GLY A 306 2.77 -32.59 -13.49
N ASN A 307 2.55 -33.30 -12.37
CA ASN A 307 1.56 -34.38 -12.31
C ASN A 307 0.14 -33.83 -12.16
N LEU A 308 -0.84 -34.54 -12.70
CA LEU A 308 -2.26 -34.26 -12.52
C LEU A 308 -2.95 -35.42 -11.80
N GLU A 309 -3.51 -35.14 -10.63
CA GLU A 309 -4.25 -36.11 -9.82
C GLU A 309 -5.73 -35.71 -9.75
N CYS A 310 -6.61 -36.61 -10.17
CA CYS A 310 -8.06 -36.48 -10.09
C CYS A 310 -8.66 -37.78 -9.56
N THR A 311 -8.34 -38.12 -8.30
CA THR A 311 -8.59 -39.44 -7.70
C THR A 311 -9.66 -39.45 -6.61
N GLY A 312 -10.30 -38.31 -6.31
CA GLY A 312 -11.38 -38.29 -5.34
C GLY A 312 -12.69 -38.86 -5.89
N SER A 313 -13.82 -38.55 -5.25
CA SER A 313 -15.14 -39.07 -5.64
C SER A 313 -15.96 -37.97 -6.35
N PRO A 314 -16.23 -38.07 -7.67
CA PRO A 314 -16.02 -39.23 -8.55
C PRO A 314 -14.62 -39.35 -9.19
N GLY A 315 -13.79 -38.31 -9.19
CA GLY A 315 -12.45 -38.35 -9.80
C GLY A 315 -12.53 -38.42 -11.33
N LYS A 316 -13.43 -37.61 -11.92
CA LYS A 316 -13.81 -37.68 -13.33
C LYS A 316 -13.19 -36.54 -14.15
N ILE A 317 -12.64 -36.87 -15.31
CA ILE A 317 -12.20 -35.90 -16.33
C ILE A 317 -13.08 -36.10 -17.56
N ALA A 318 -13.85 -35.08 -17.96
CA ALA A 318 -14.77 -35.20 -19.10
C ALA A 318 -14.90 -33.90 -19.89
N GLY A 319 -15.12 -34.01 -21.21
CA GLY A 319 -15.26 -32.87 -22.12
C GLY A 319 -14.05 -31.95 -22.22
N SER A 320 -12.91 -32.35 -21.66
CA SER A 320 -11.78 -31.46 -21.40
C SER A 320 -10.61 -31.75 -22.34
N GLU A 321 -9.81 -30.72 -22.61
CA GLU A 321 -8.53 -30.83 -23.30
C GLU A 321 -7.40 -30.65 -22.27
N ILE A 322 -6.57 -31.66 -22.10
CA ILE A 322 -5.44 -31.62 -21.17
C ILE A 322 -4.16 -31.79 -21.97
N VAL A 323 -3.26 -30.83 -21.85
CA VAL A 323 -1.92 -30.84 -22.43
C VAL A 323 -0.92 -31.06 -21.30
N MET A 324 -0.37 -32.27 -21.22
CA MET A 324 0.72 -32.62 -20.32
C MET A 324 2.05 -32.32 -21.01
N GLN A 325 2.77 -31.33 -20.50
CA GLN A 325 4.13 -31.03 -20.96
C GLN A 325 5.13 -32.04 -20.39
N LYS A 326 4.99 -32.39 -19.12
CA LYS A 326 5.71 -33.48 -18.45
C LYS A 326 4.79 -34.14 -17.40
N GLY A 327 5.24 -35.24 -16.80
CA GLY A 327 4.58 -35.87 -15.66
C GLY A 327 3.36 -36.71 -16.05
N THR A 328 2.67 -37.22 -15.03
CA THR A 328 1.65 -38.28 -15.19
C THR A 328 0.24 -37.79 -14.87
N ILE A 329 -0.76 -38.44 -15.47
CA ILE A 329 -2.16 -38.30 -15.07
C ILE A 329 -2.59 -39.51 -14.24
N ASN A 330 -3.12 -39.24 -13.04
CA ASN A 330 -3.77 -40.22 -12.19
C ASN A 330 -5.25 -39.84 -12.03
N ALA A 331 -6.16 -40.57 -12.67
CA ALA A 331 -7.60 -40.27 -12.60
C ALA A 331 -8.45 -41.54 -12.51
N ASN A 332 -9.57 -41.46 -11.81
CA ASN A 332 -10.48 -42.60 -11.69
C ASN A 332 -11.26 -42.84 -12.99
N ILE A 333 -11.77 -41.77 -13.60
CA ILE A 333 -12.60 -41.85 -14.80
C ILE A 333 -12.17 -40.77 -15.80
N ILE A 334 -11.93 -41.15 -17.06
CA ILE A 334 -11.66 -40.22 -18.15
C ILE A 334 -12.66 -40.48 -19.29
N GLY A 335 -13.30 -39.42 -19.76
CA GLY A 335 -14.33 -39.45 -20.78
C GLY A 335 -15.76 -39.44 -20.23
N SER A 336 -16.71 -39.45 -21.16
CA SER A 336 -18.15 -39.53 -20.89
C SER A 336 -18.87 -39.85 -22.20
N GLU A 337 -19.84 -40.76 -22.18
CA GLU A 337 -20.64 -41.10 -23.37
C GLU A 337 -21.51 -39.94 -23.87
N LYS A 338 -21.87 -39.02 -22.97
CA LYS A 338 -22.81 -37.91 -23.24
C LYS A 338 -22.15 -36.57 -23.51
N GLU A 339 -20.86 -36.42 -23.16
CA GLU A 339 -20.16 -35.13 -23.24
C GLU A 339 -19.26 -35.07 -24.47
N LYS A 340 -18.65 -33.90 -24.70
CA LYS A 340 -17.64 -33.75 -25.74
C LYS A 340 -16.48 -34.74 -25.51
N PRO A 341 -15.81 -35.20 -26.59
CA PRO A 341 -14.60 -36.01 -26.50
C PRO A 341 -13.58 -35.40 -25.53
N THR A 342 -13.01 -36.23 -24.66
CA THR A 342 -11.91 -35.82 -23.78
C THR A 342 -10.60 -36.06 -24.50
N LEU A 343 -9.76 -35.03 -24.58
CA LEU A 343 -8.49 -35.07 -25.30
C LEU A 343 -7.34 -34.90 -24.32
N ILE A 344 -6.47 -35.89 -24.26
CA ILE A 344 -5.25 -35.81 -23.46
C ILE A 344 -4.07 -35.85 -24.43
N LYS A 345 -3.18 -34.87 -24.36
CA LYS A 345 -1.98 -34.76 -25.18
C LYS A 345 -0.77 -34.83 -24.27
N TYR A 346 0.07 -35.84 -24.44
CA TYR A 346 1.39 -35.89 -23.84
C TYR A 346 2.43 -35.38 -24.83
N THR A 347 3.32 -34.52 -24.34
CA THR A 347 4.44 -34.00 -25.15
C THR A 347 5.58 -35.01 -25.22
N ALA A 348 5.77 -35.84 -24.18
CA ALA A 348 6.77 -36.90 -24.11
C ALA A 348 6.12 -38.28 -23.89
N GLU A 349 6.74 -39.34 -24.41
CA GLU A 349 6.18 -40.70 -24.43
C GLU A 349 6.33 -41.45 -23.09
N GLU A 350 7.43 -41.24 -22.37
CA GLU A 350 7.70 -41.89 -21.07
C GLU A 350 6.67 -41.53 -19.98
N ASP A 351 6.17 -40.29 -20.03
CA ASP A 351 5.17 -39.76 -19.11
C ASP A 351 3.80 -40.42 -19.27
N ALA A 352 3.44 -40.78 -20.50
CA ALA A 352 2.18 -41.45 -20.79
C ALA A 352 2.16 -42.88 -20.22
N ASN A 353 3.28 -43.61 -20.31
CA ASN A 353 3.39 -44.99 -19.85
C ASN A 353 3.27 -45.15 -18.32
N ASN A 354 3.59 -44.10 -17.56
CA ASN A 354 3.53 -44.11 -16.09
C ASN A 354 2.19 -43.62 -15.52
N SER A 355 1.27 -43.18 -16.38
CA SER A 355 -0.03 -42.63 -15.97
C SER A 355 -1.02 -43.74 -15.60
N LYS A 356 -1.79 -43.55 -14.52
CA LYS A 356 -2.76 -44.53 -14.02
C LYS A 356 -4.19 -44.04 -14.22
N VAL A 357 -4.93 -44.71 -15.10
CA VAL A 357 -6.34 -44.41 -15.37
C VAL A 357 -7.20 -45.60 -14.97
N GLY A 358 -8.18 -45.38 -14.11
CA GLY A 358 -9.10 -46.43 -13.67
C GLY A 358 -10.02 -46.90 -14.80
N THR A 359 -10.82 -45.98 -15.33
CA THR A 359 -11.81 -46.23 -16.38
C THR A 359 -11.65 -45.24 -17.53
N LEU A 360 -11.60 -45.75 -18.76
CA LEU A 360 -11.65 -44.98 -19.99
C LEU A 360 -13.03 -45.15 -20.63
N SER A 361 -13.79 -44.06 -20.74
CA SER A 361 -15.09 -44.06 -21.41
C SER A 361 -14.97 -43.76 -22.91
N GLU A 362 -15.99 -44.19 -23.66
CA GLU A 362 -16.08 -43.96 -25.11
C GLU A 362 -15.94 -42.48 -25.46
N GLY A 363 -15.27 -42.18 -26.58
CA GLY A 363 -14.99 -40.80 -27.00
C GLY A 363 -13.71 -40.18 -26.43
N THR A 364 -12.95 -40.87 -25.57
CA THR A 364 -11.64 -40.40 -25.09
C THR A 364 -10.56 -40.57 -26.16
N ARG A 365 -9.69 -39.57 -26.31
CA ARG A 365 -8.55 -39.58 -27.23
C ARG A 365 -7.27 -39.23 -26.45
N ILE A 366 -6.29 -40.13 -26.45
CA ILE A 366 -4.99 -39.91 -25.81
C ILE A 366 -3.90 -39.85 -26.88
N GLN A 367 -3.38 -38.67 -27.16
CA GLN A 367 -2.29 -38.45 -28.10
C GLN A 367 -0.95 -38.40 -27.37
N ILE A 368 0.09 -39.05 -27.92
CA ILE A 368 1.44 -39.07 -27.35
C ILE A 368 2.41 -38.59 -28.44
N GLY A 369 3.02 -37.42 -28.25
CA GLY A 369 3.91 -36.78 -29.23
C GLY A 369 3.22 -36.43 -30.56
N LYS A 370 3.99 -36.43 -31.67
CA LYS A 370 3.46 -36.24 -33.04
C LYS A 370 2.77 -37.50 -33.59
N SER A 371 2.82 -38.61 -32.86
CA SER A 371 2.19 -39.87 -33.20
C SER A 371 0.74 -39.85 -32.74
N ARG A 372 -0.22 -39.89 -33.67
CA ARG A 372 -1.64 -40.08 -33.31
C ARG A 372 -1.82 -41.52 -32.83
N ILE A 373 -1.75 -41.74 -31.51
CA ILE A 373 -2.27 -42.98 -30.94
C ILE A 373 -3.75 -42.73 -30.68
N ILE A 374 -4.61 -43.36 -31.48
CA ILE A 374 -6.02 -43.50 -31.12
C ILE A 374 -6.06 -44.83 -30.38
N ILE A 375 -6.24 -44.81 -29.06
CA ILE A 375 -6.58 -46.03 -28.34
C ILE A 375 -7.99 -46.41 -28.83
N LYS A 376 -8.05 -47.34 -29.79
CA LYS A 376 -9.28 -48.02 -30.16
C LYS A 376 -9.58 -49.01 -29.04
N PHE A 377 -10.81 -48.98 -28.54
CA PHE A 377 -11.31 -50.00 -27.63
C PHE A 377 -11.20 -51.36 -28.31
N ASP A 378 -10.49 -52.30 -27.68
CA ASP A 378 -10.80 -53.71 -27.84
C ASP A 378 -12.15 -53.96 -27.17
N GLN A 379 -13.24 -53.64 -27.88
CA GLN A 379 -14.52 -54.25 -27.55
C GLN A 379 -14.50 -55.69 -28.09
N PRO A 380 -14.78 -56.72 -27.27
CA PRO A 380 -15.04 -58.04 -27.79
C PRO A 380 -16.33 -57.97 -28.61
N TRP A 381 -16.18 -58.10 -29.94
CA TRP A 381 -17.30 -58.23 -30.86
C TRP A 381 -18.24 -59.37 -30.40
N PRO A 382 -19.57 -59.22 -30.50
CA PRO A 382 -20.49 -60.24 -30.02
C PRO A 382 -20.24 -61.56 -30.76
N THR A 383 -20.14 -62.66 -30.00
CA THR A 383 -20.16 -64.00 -30.56
C THR A 383 -21.47 -64.20 -31.33
N ALA A 384 -21.38 -64.40 -32.64
CA ALA A 384 -22.50 -64.88 -33.43
C ALA A 384 -22.99 -66.19 -32.80
N LYS A 385 -24.23 -66.19 -32.30
CA LYS A 385 -24.92 -67.42 -31.91
C LYS A 385 -25.10 -68.26 -33.18
N LYS A 386 -24.65 -69.52 -33.12
CA LYS A 386 -25.05 -70.57 -34.07
C LYS A 386 -26.50 -70.95 -33.85
#